data_AF-A0A0G3VUD2-F1
#
_entry.id   AF-A0A0G3VUD2-F1
#
_cell.length_a   1.000
_cell.length_b   1.000
_cell.length_c   1.000
_cell.angle_alpha   90.00
_cell.angle_beta   90.00
_cell.angle_gamma   90.00
#
_symmetry.space_group_name_H-M   'P 1'
#
loop_
_entity.id
_entity.type
_entity.pdbx_description
1 polymer ?
#
loop_
_entity_poly.entity_id
_entity_poly.type
_entity_poly.pdbx_seq_one_letter_code
_entity_poly.pdbx_strand_id
1 'polypeptide(L)'
;VQLALDPNSYDYNVIEVNPRVSRSSALASKATGYPIAKLAAKIAVGLTLDEIKNPVTKTTYAEFEPALDYVVVKIPRWPFDKFTKADRRLGSQMKATGEVMAIGRTAEEALLKAVASLEIDQKDLLSKEATAASDRQLEDKLVHAQDDRLFYIAEAFRRGYSLADLHELTRI
;
A
#
# COMPACT_ATOMS: atom_id res chain seq x y z
N VAL A 1 -10.69 10.01 -4.30
CA VAL A 1 -11.60 9.24 -5.17
C VAL A 1 -11.01 7.85 -5.33
N GLN A 2 -11.83 6.81 -5.35
CA GLN A 2 -11.38 5.44 -5.67
C GLN A 2 -11.97 5.00 -7.00
N LEU A 3 -11.14 4.38 -7.83
CA LEU A 3 -11.46 3.92 -9.17
C LEU A 3 -11.09 2.43 -9.29
N ALA A 4 -11.80 1.71 -10.15
CA ALA A 4 -11.39 0.39 -10.65
C ALA A 4 -11.19 0.50 -12.16
N LEU A 5 -9.99 0.17 -12.65
CA LEU A 5 -9.60 0.23 -14.05
C LEU A 5 -9.49 -1.20 -14.59
N ASP A 6 -10.08 -1.47 -15.76
CA ASP A 6 -9.86 -2.74 -16.47
C ASP A 6 -8.42 -2.81 -16.99
N PRO A 7 -7.63 -3.86 -16.64
CA PRO A 7 -6.25 -3.97 -17.09
C PRO A 7 -6.08 -4.13 -18.61
N ASN A 8 -7.14 -4.45 -19.36
CA ASN A 8 -7.07 -4.69 -20.80
C ASN A 8 -7.71 -3.57 -21.65
N SER A 9 -8.17 -2.50 -21.02
CA SER A 9 -8.82 -1.37 -21.71
C SER A 9 -8.65 -0.06 -20.95
N TYR A 10 -9.29 1.02 -21.43
CA TYR A 10 -9.39 2.28 -20.69
C TYR A 10 -10.71 2.41 -19.91
N ASP A 11 -11.50 1.34 -19.86
CA ASP A 11 -12.77 1.34 -19.13
C ASP A 11 -12.49 1.38 -17.62
N TYR A 12 -13.14 2.31 -16.93
CA TYR A 12 -13.02 2.45 -15.49
C TYR A 12 -14.37 2.71 -14.83
N ASN A 13 -14.47 2.28 -13.57
CA ASN A 13 -15.62 2.51 -12.72
C ASN A 13 -15.22 3.39 -11.54
N VAL A 14 -16.08 4.36 -11.19
CA VAL A 14 -15.95 5.11 -9.94
C VAL A 14 -16.55 4.28 -8.82
N ILE A 15 -15.73 3.97 -7.80
CA ILE A 15 -16.16 3.15 -6.67
C ILE A 15 -16.78 4.03 -5.58
N GLU A 16 -16.02 5.01 -5.08
CA GLU A 16 -16.51 5.93 -4.07
C GLU A 16 -15.71 7.25 -4.00
N VAL A 17 -16.33 8.23 -3.35
CA VAL A 17 -15.71 9.50 -2.97
C VAL A 17 -15.91 9.71 -1.47
N ASN A 18 -14.82 9.96 -0.75
CA ASN A 18 -14.86 10.33 0.66
C ASN A 18 -14.70 11.85 0.75
N PRO A 19 -15.75 12.64 1.06
CA PRO A 19 -15.69 14.12 1.09
C PRO A 19 -15.07 14.62 2.40
N ARG A 20 -13.92 14.07 2.78
CA ARG A 20 -13.16 14.40 3.98
C ARG A 20 -11.72 13.92 3.84
N VAL A 21 -10.86 14.35 4.77
CA VAL A 21 -9.56 13.69 4.97
C VAL A 21 -9.74 12.22 5.35
N SER A 22 -8.77 11.41 4.97
CA SER A 22 -8.76 9.96 5.12
C SER A 22 -7.37 9.47 5.51
N ARG A 23 -7.27 8.18 5.82
CA ARG A 23 -5.96 7.51 5.98
C ARG A 23 -5.11 7.67 4.72
N SER A 24 -5.72 7.59 3.54
CA SER A 24 -5.03 7.83 2.26
C SER A 24 -4.55 9.27 2.09
N SER A 25 -5.30 10.28 2.56
CA SER A 25 -4.79 11.66 2.51
C SER A 25 -3.63 11.89 3.49
N ALA A 26 -3.63 11.20 4.64
CA ALA A 26 -2.51 11.25 5.56
C ALA A 26 -1.26 10.59 4.94
N LEU A 27 -1.42 9.41 4.34
CA LEU A 27 -0.36 8.73 3.58
C LEU A 27 0.16 9.61 2.45
N ALA A 28 -0.71 10.18 1.61
CA ALA A 28 -0.33 11.08 0.53
C ALA A 28 0.41 12.32 1.03
N SER A 29 0.00 12.90 2.16
CA SER A 29 0.68 14.05 2.76
C SER A 29 2.11 13.70 3.21
N LYS A 30 2.31 12.49 3.73
CA LYS A 30 3.65 12.00 4.10
C LYS A 30 4.48 11.64 2.87
N ALA A 31 3.86 11.03 1.88
CA ALA A 31 4.52 10.63 0.64
C ALA A 31 5.01 11.82 -0.19
N THR A 32 4.30 12.94 -0.16
CA THR A 32 4.60 14.10 -1.01
C THR A 32 5.23 15.27 -0.26
N GLY A 33 5.16 15.26 1.08
CA GLY A 33 5.42 16.44 1.90
C GLY A 33 4.34 17.52 1.80
N TYR A 34 3.28 17.30 1.01
CA TYR A 34 2.19 18.26 0.79
C TYR A 34 1.12 18.11 1.88
N PRO A 35 0.95 19.07 2.82
CA PRO A 35 0.13 18.84 4.01
C PRO A 35 -1.37 19.07 3.74
N ILE A 36 -2.03 18.08 3.14
CA ILE A 36 -3.41 18.16 2.64
C ILE A 36 -4.37 18.71 3.70
N ALA A 37 -4.36 18.16 4.93
CA ALA A 37 -5.28 18.59 5.98
C ALA A 37 -5.08 20.06 6.38
N LYS A 38 -3.83 20.55 6.41
CA LYS A 38 -3.50 21.94 6.74
C LYS A 38 -3.96 22.90 5.66
N LEU A 39 -3.84 22.50 4.40
CA LEU A 39 -4.27 23.30 3.25
C LEU A 39 -5.80 23.30 3.13
N ALA A 40 -6.44 22.14 3.31
CA ALA A 40 -7.90 22.02 3.35
C ALA A 40 -8.52 22.92 4.42
N ALA A 41 -7.91 23.03 5.61
CA ALA A 41 -8.38 23.93 6.66
C ALA A 41 -8.29 25.41 6.27
N LYS A 42 -7.28 25.82 5.50
CA LYS A 42 -7.16 27.19 4.98
C LYS A 42 -8.19 27.48 3.89
N ILE A 43 -8.42 26.51 3.01
CA ILE A 43 -9.46 26.61 1.97
C ILE A 43 -10.83 26.75 2.62
N ALA A 44 -11.10 26.01 3.70
CA ALA A 44 -12.36 26.08 4.43
C ALA A 44 -12.66 27.47 5.02
N VAL A 45 -11.66 28.34 5.19
CA VAL A 45 -11.83 29.73 5.66
C VAL A 45 -11.67 30.76 4.53
N GLY A 46 -11.74 30.32 3.27
CA GLY A 46 -11.86 31.18 2.10
C GLY A 46 -10.58 31.43 1.31
N LEU A 47 -9.45 30.83 1.68
CA LEU A 47 -8.22 30.96 0.88
C LEU A 47 -8.27 30.08 -0.37
N THR A 48 -7.66 30.55 -1.45
CA THR A 48 -7.41 29.76 -2.67
C THR A 48 -6.00 29.16 -2.67
N LEU A 49 -5.73 28.19 -3.54
CA LEU A 49 -4.45 27.47 -3.55
C LEU A 49 -3.25 28.37 -3.94
N ASP A 50 -3.49 29.36 -4.80
CA ASP A 50 -2.55 30.38 -5.26
C ASP A 50 -2.26 31.45 -4.20
N GLU A 51 -3.04 31.53 -3.12
CA GLU A 51 -2.77 32.41 -1.97
C GLU A 51 -1.93 31.71 -0.89
N ILE A 52 -1.94 30.37 -0.85
CA ILE A 52 -1.31 29.60 0.21
C ILE A 52 0.13 29.27 -0.18
N LYS A 53 1.11 29.85 0.52
CA LYS A 53 2.52 29.47 0.32
C LYS A 53 2.78 27.98 0.61
N ASN A 54 3.55 27.33 -0.27
CA ASN A 54 4.03 25.97 -0.11
C ASN A 54 4.90 25.87 1.15
N PRO A 55 4.51 25.07 2.17
CA PRO A 55 5.23 25.02 3.44
C PRO A 55 6.59 24.31 3.35
N VAL A 56 6.83 23.51 2.31
CA VAL A 56 8.09 22.77 2.11
C VAL A 56 9.13 23.67 1.45
N THR A 57 8.83 24.19 0.26
CA THR A 57 9.79 25.00 -0.52
C THR A 57 9.83 26.47 -0.08
N LYS A 58 8.72 27.00 0.46
CA LYS A 58 8.53 28.41 0.88
C LYS A 58 8.71 29.46 -0.22
N THR A 59 9.07 29.06 -1.43
CA THR A 59 9.30 29.91 -2.60
C THR A 59 8.19 29.78 -3.66
N THR A 60 7.32 28.78 -3.53
CA THR A 60 6.18 28.52 -4.43
C THR A 60 4.86 28.54 -3.64
N TYR A 61 3.74 28.40 -4.35
CA TYR A 61 2.39 28.32 -3.79
C TYR A 61 1.90 26.87 -3.71
N ALA A 62 0.75 26.65 -3.08
CA ALA A 62 0.13 25.33 -2.95
C ALA A 62 -0.57 24.89 -4.24
N GLU A 63 -0.80 25.78 -5.20
CA GLU A 63 -1.33 25.47 -6.52
C GLU A 63 -0.30 24.77 -7.42
N PHE A 64 -0.03 23.49 -7.14
CA PHE A 64 0.80 22.64 -7.98
C PHE A 64 0.55 21.16 -7.68
N GLU A 65 1.02 20.30 -8.57
CA GLU A 65 1.05 18.85 -8.36
C GLU A 65 2.47 18.42 -7.92
N PRO A 66 2.63 17.76 -6.75
CA PRO A 66 3.94 17.28 -6.31
C PRO A 66 4.53 16.24 -7.27
N ALA A 67 5.78 16.46 -7.70
CA ALA A 67 6.57 15.47 -8.41
C ALA A 67 7.50 14.74 -7.44
N LEU A 68 7.49 13.40 -7.47
CA LEU A 68 8.31 12.56 -6.59
C LEU A 68 9.41 11.89 -7.40
N ASP A 69 10.63 11.91 -6.88
CA ASP A 69 11.81 11.24 -7.44
C ASP A 69 12.18 9.98 -6.64
N TYR A 70 11.20 9.41 -5.94
CA TYR A 70 11.29 8.22 -5.11
C TYR A 70 9.96 7.45 -5.12
N VAL A 71 10.00 6.19 -4.68
CA VAL A 71 8.85 5.30 -4.50
C VAL A 71 8.46 5.26 -3.03
N VAL A 72 7.16 5.29 -2.77
CA VAL A 72 6.59 5.08 -1.43
C VAL A 72 5.82 3.77 -1.41
N VAL A 73 6.18 2.88 -0.49
CA VAL A 73 5.47 1.63 -0.25
C VAL A 73 4.75 1.71 1.10
N LYS A 74 3.50 1.28 1.11
CA LYS A 74 2.70 1.14 2.32
C LYS A 74 2.28 -0.33 2.49
N ILE A 75 2.53 -0.90 3.66
CA ILE A 75 2.09 -2.26 4.02
C ILE A 75 1.19 -2.18 5.26
N PRO A 76 -0.02 -2.75 5.25
CA PRO A 76 -0.87 -2.82 6.45
C PRO A 76 -0.26 -3.75 7.50
N ARG A 77 -0.55 -3.50 8.78
CA ARG A 77 -0.22 -4.39 9.91
C ARG A 77 -1.49 -4.99 10.49
N TRP A 78 -1.53 -6.31 10.58
CA TRP A 78 -2.66 -7.07 11.14
C TRP A 78 -2.29 -7.70 12.47
N PRO A 79 -3.17 -7.69 13.49
CA PRO A 79 -2.88 -8.19 14.84
C PRO A 79 -3.18 -9.68 15.01
N PHE A 80 -3.01 -10.52 13.98
CA PHE A 80 -3.44 -11.93 14.04
C PHE A 80 -2.64 -12.78 15.03
N ASP A 81 -1.48 -12.30 15.47
CA ASP A 81 -0.73 -12.81 16.62
C ASP A 81 -1.56 -12.79 17.92
N LYS A 82 -2.46 -11.82 18.06
CA LYS A 82 -3.35 -11.66 19.24
C LYS A 82 -4.72 -12.32 19.05
N PHE A 83 -5.11 -12.60 17.81
CA PHE A 83 -6.42 -13.15 17.45
C PHE A 83 -6.26 -14.44 16.63
N THR A 84 -5.68 -15.47 17.25
CA THR A 84 -5.30 -16.73 16.58
C THR A 84 -6.46 -17.52 15.96
N LYS A 85 -7.70 -17.26 16.40
CA LYS A 85 -8.93 -17.86 15.85
C LYS A 85 -9.66 -16.98 14.84
N ALA A 86 -9.16 -15.77 14.59
CA ALA A 86 -9.78 -14.88 13.62
C ALA A 86 -9.50 -15.36 12.20
N ASP A 87 -10.48 -15.15 11.32
CA ASP A 87 -10.29 -15.38 9.89
C ASP A 87 -9.27 -14.38 9.31
N ARG A 88 -8.16 -14.90 8.79
CA ARG A 88 -7.06 -14.13 8.20
C ARG A 88 -7.31 -13.71 6.76
N ARG A 89 -8.34 -14.24 6.09
CA ARG A 89 -8.65 -13.91 4.69
C ARG A 89 -8.94 -12.42 4.53
N LEU A 90 -8.32 -11.81 3.53
CA LEU A 90 -8.49 -10.40 3.22
C LEU A 90 -9.64 -10.23 2.21
N GLY A 91 -10.34 -9.10 2.33
CA GLY A 91 -11.45 -8.73 1.48
C GLY A 91 -11.74 -7.24 1.58
N SER A 92 -12.95 -6.83 1.22
CA SER A 92 -13.37 -5.42 1.27
C SER A 92 -13.45 -4.87 2.70
N GLN A 93 -13.73 -5.73 3.68
CA GLN A 93 -13.73 -5.34 5.09
C GLN A 93 -12.31 -5.25 5.63
N MET A 94 -11.96 -4.07 6.16
CA MET A 94 -10.65 -3.84 6.76
C MET A 94 -10.46 -4.63 8.06
N LYS A 95 -9.37 -5.40 8.13
CA LYS A 95 -8.91 -6.13 9.33
C LYS A 95 -7.58 -5.61 9.92
N ALA A 96 -6.88 -4.73 9.21
CA ALA A 96 -5.60 -4.18 9.67
C ALA A 96 -5.81 -3.17 10.81
N THR A 97 -4.91 -3.15 11.79
CA THR A 97 -4.93 -2.22 12.93
C THR A 97 -3.91 -1.10 12.79
N GLY A 98 -2.98 -1.23 11.86
CA GLY A 98 -1.97 -0.22 11.59
C GLY A 98 -1.44 -0.34 10.17
N GLU A 99 -0.41 0.44 9.89
CA GLU A 99 0.32 0.43 8.63
C GLU A 99 1.72 1.00 8.82
N VAL A 100 2.62 0.56 7.96
CA VAL A 100 3.96 1.11 7.83
C VAL A 100 4.10 1.74 6.46
N MET A 101 4.96 2.75 6.39
CA MET A 101 5.29 3.45 5.16
C MET A 101 6.82 3.49 5.06
N ALA A 102 7.35 3.12 3.90
CA ALA A 102 8.76 3.27 3.58
C ALA A 102 8.95 4.02 2.27
N ILE A 103 10.09 4.68 2.15
CA ILE A 103 10.50 5.44 0.97
C ILE A 103 11.80 4.83 0.45
N GLY A 104 11.92 4.65 -0.86
CA GLY A 104 13.14 4.19 -1.52
C GLY A 104 13.29 4.80 -2.90
N ARG A 105 14.51 4.81 -3.45
CA ARG A 105 14.78 5.27 -4.82
C ARG A 105 14.27 4.30 -5.88
N THR A 106 14.05 3.03 -5.50
CA THR A 106 13.41 2.02 -6.34
C THR A 106 12.28 1.33 -5.59
N ALA A 107 11.43 0.62 -6.31
CA ALA A 107 10.31 -0.12 -5.73
C ALA A 107 10.78 -1.24 -4.79
N GLU A 108 11.88 -1.92 -5.16
CA GLU A 108 12.50 -3.00 -4.38
C GLU A 108 13.05 -2.48 -3.06
N GLU A 109 13.78 -1.35 -3.09
CA GLU A 109 14.31 -0.72 -1.87
C GLU A 109 13.16 -0.33 -0.91
N ALA A 110 12.14 0.35 -1.45
CA ALA A 110 11.00 0.79 -0.65
C ALA A 110 10.23 -0.40 -0.07
N LEU A 111 10.03 -1.47 -0.85
CA LEU A 111 9.35 -2.68 -0.41
C LEU A 111 10.12 -3.38 0.71
N LEU A 112 11.42 -3.62 0.54
CA LEU A 112 12.23 -4.30 1.55
C LEU A 112 12.32 -3.49 2.85
N LYS A 113 12.42 -2.16 2.77
CA LYS A 113 12.36 -1.28 3.94
C LYS A 113 11.00 -1.34 4.64
N ALA A 114 9.90 -1.40 3.89
CA ALA A 114 8.57 -1.54 4.47
C ALA A 114 8.40 -2.88 5.18
N VAL A 115 8.87 -3.98 4.59
CA VAL A 115 8.84 -5.32 5.22
C VAL A 115 9.66 -5.33 6.50
N ALA A 116 10.90 -4.85 6.45
CA ALA A 116 11.78 -4.79 7.62
C ALA A 116 11.23 -3.91 8.76
N SER A 117 10.38 -2.92 8.43
CA SER A 117 9.76 -2.00 9.39
C SER A 117 8.40 -2.48 9.90
N LEU A 118 7.89 -3.63 9.45
CA LEU A 118 6.53 -4.10 9.72
C LEU A 118 6.34 -4.62 11.17
N GLU A 119 7.43 -4.71 11.93
CA GLU A 119 7.46 -5.20 13.32
C GLU A 119 6.78 -6.58 13.43
N ILE A 120 7.25 -7.50 12.57
CA ILE A 120 6.92 -8.93 12.53
C ILE A 120 8.22 -9.73 12.55
N ASP A 121 8.13 -11.05 12.70
CA ASP A 121 9.31 -11.91 12.80
C ASP A 121 10.14 -11.96 11.50
N GLN A 122 9.55 -11.57 10.37
CA GLN A 122 10.18 -11.50 9.06
C GLN A 122 10.90 -10.15 8.86
N LYS A 123 12.20 -10.21 8.53
CA LYS A 123 13.04 -9.02 8.25
C LYS A 123 13.26 -8.76 6.77
N ASP A 124 12.98 -9.75 5.94
CA ASP A 124 13.10 -9.73 4.49
C ASP A 124 11.95 -10.57 3.89
N LEU A 125 12.03 -10.94 2.62
CA LEU A 125 10.99 -11.74 1.95
C LEU A 125 11.09 -13.25 2.22
N LEU A 126 11.87 -13.69 3.22
CA LEU A 126 11.95 -15.08 3.66
C LEU A 126 10.96 -15.34 4.81
N SER A 127 10.17 -16.40 4.67
CA SER A 127 9.29 -16.92 5.72
C SER A 127 9.51 -18.41 5.83
N LYS A 128 9.78 -18.88 7.05
CA LYS A 128 9.93 -20.32 7.34
C LYS A 128 8.63 -21.07 7.03
N GLU A 129 7.50 -20.44 7.31
CA GLU A 129 6.16 -20.97 7.06
C GLU A 129 5.91 -21.13 5.56
N ALA A 130 6.24 -20.11 4.75
CA ALA A 130 6.11 -20.19 3.30
C ALA A 130 7.03 -21.27 2.71
N THR A 131 8.30 -21.32 3.13
CA THR A 131 9.26 -22.33 2.65
C THR A 131 8.84 -23.76 3.03
N ALA A 132 8.25 -23.97 4.21
CA ALA A 132 7.76 -25.28 4.64
C ALA A 132 6.39 -25.68 4.05
N ALA A 133 5.70 -24.78 3.36
CA ALA A 133 4.38 -25.05 2.79
C ALA A 133 4.44 -26.07 1.65
N SER A 134 3.48 -26.98 1.58
CA SER A 134 3.26 -27.80 0.38
C SER A 134 2.81 -26.92 -0.79
N ASP A 135 2.99 -27.40 -2.03
CA ASP A 135 2.58 -26.65 -3.22
C ASP A 135 1.08 -26.30 -3.19
N ARG A 136 0.24 -27.23 -2.73
CA ARG A 136 -1.19 -26.98 -2.52
C ARG A 136 -1.47 -25.84 -1.54
N GLN A 137 -0.72 -25.77 -0.44
CA GLN A 137 -0.88 -24.69 0.54
C GLN A 137 -0.37 -23.35 -0.01
N LEU A 138 0.71 -23.38 -0.79
CA LEU A 138 1.26 -22.21 -1.44
C LEU A 138 0.26 -21.62 -2.44
N GLU A 139 -0.30 -22.44 -3.33
CA GLU A 139 -1.33 -22.00 -4.28
C GLU A 139 -2.58 -21.45 -3.57
N ASP A 140 -3.08 -22.11 -2.51
CA ASP A 140 -4.22 -21.61 -1.72
C ASP A 140 -3.93 -20.21 -1.15
N LYS A 141 -2.71 -19.97 -0.67
CA LYS A 141 -2.26 -18.68 -0.12
C LYS A 141 -2.05 -17.61 -1.19
N LEU A 142 -1.72 -17.99 -2.43
CA LEU A 142 -1.60 -17.07 -3.56
C LEU A 142 -3.00 -16.60 -4.01
N VAL A 143 -3.93 -17.53 -4.18
CA VAL A 143 -5.31 -17.27 -4.63
C VAL A 143 -6.14 -16.57 -3.55
N HIS A 144 -6.10 -17.09 -2.31
CA HIS A 144 -6.88 -16.57 -1.19
C HIS A 144 -6.01 -15.70 -0.29
N ALA A 145 -5.92 -14.42 -0.64
CA ALA A 145 -5.07 -13.45 0.03
C ALA A 145 -5.27 -13.41 1.55
N GLN A 146 -4.15 -13.53 2.26
CA GLN A 146 -4.02 -13.33 3.70
C GLN A 146 -2.93 -12.29 3.96
N ASP A 147 -2.73 -11.90 5.23
CA ASP A 147 -1.72 -10.94 5.67
C ASP A 147 -0.28 -11.33 5.30
N ASP A 148 -0.02 -12.62 5.09
CA ASP A 148 1.29 -13.17 4.74
C ASP A 148 1.49 -13.45 3.24
N ARG A 149 0.53 -13.13 2.36
CA ARG A 149 0.58 -13.49 0.92
C ARG A 149 1.86 -13.02 0.23
N LEU A 150 2.42 -11.87 0.62
CA LEU A 150 3.68 -11.35 0.06
C LEU A 150 4.83 -12.36 0.16
N PHE A 151 4.93 -13.08 1.27
CA PHE A 151 5.98 -14.07 1.49
C PHE A 151 5.77 -15.34 0.65
N TYR A 152 4.52 -15.71 0.40
CA TYR A 152 4.17 -16.83 -0.48
C TYR A 152 4.42 -16.50 -1.96
N ILE A 153 4.21 -15.24 -2.39
CA ILE A 153 4.61 -14.78 -3.73
C ILE A 153 6.14 -14.89 -3.89
N ALA A 154 6.91 -14.43 -2.90
CA ALA A 154 8.36 -14.53 -2.93
C ALA A 154 8.83 -16.00 -2.96
N GLU A 155 8.17 -16.87 -2.21
CA GLU A 155 8.45 -18.31 -2.23
C GLU A 155 8.10 -18.97 -3.56
N ALA A 156 6.99 -18.59 -4.19
CA ALA A 156 6.60 -19.13 -5.49
C ALA A 156 7.65 -18.85 -6.58
N PHE A 157 8.23 -17.65 -6.59
CA PHE A 157 9.36 -17.35 -7.47
C PHE A 157 10.57 -18.26 -7.20
N ARG A 158 10.88 -18.57 -5.93
CA ARG A 158 11.97 -19.51 -5.60
C ARG A 158 11.67 -20.94 -6.07
N ARG A 159 10.40 -21.32 -6.15
CA ARG A 159 9.93 -22.60 -6.69
C ARG A 159 9.81 -22.61 -8.21
N GLY A 160 10.15 -21.51 -8.89
CA GLY A 160 10.18 -21.44 -10.35
C GLY A 160 8.84 -21.08 -11.01
N TYR A 161 7.86 -20.58 -10.26
CA TYR A 161 6.63 -20.04 -10.85
C TYR A 161 6.98 -18.86 -11.75
N SER A 162 6.37 -18.83 -12.93
CA SER A 162 6.54 -17.70 -13.84
C SER A 162 5.72 -16.49 -13.38
N LEU A 163 6.05 -15.32 -13.94
CA LEU A 163 5.25 -14.11 -13.75
C LEU A 163 3.80 -14.31 -14.23
N ALA A 164 3.60 -15.08 -15.32
CA ALA A 164 2.27 -15.36 -15.84
C ALA A 164 1.44 -16.21 -14.87
N ASP A 165 2.04 -17.26 -14.30
CA ASP A 165 1.37 -18.13 -13.32
C ASP A 165 0.95 -17.31 -12.10
N LEU A 166 1.85 -16.46 -11.58
CA LEU A 166 1.57 -15.62 -10.43
C LEU A 166 0.52 -14.56 -10.71
N HIS A 167 0.55 -13.95 -11.90
CA HIS A 167 -0.47 -12.99 -12.30
C HIS A 167 -1.85 -13.67 -12.39
N GLU A 168 -1.93 -14.87 -12.95
CA GLU A 168 -3.18 -15.63 -13.06
C GLU A 168 -3.78 -15.94 -11.68
N LEU A 169 -2.93 -16.37 -10.73
CA LEU A 169 -3.36 -16.74 -9.38
C LEU A 169 -3.72 -15.52 -8.52
N THR A 170 -2.95 -14.43 -8.61
CA THR A 170 -3.01 -13.32 -7.64
C THR A 170 -3.69 -12.06 -8.17
N ARG A 171 -3.75 -11.90 -9.49
CA ARG A 171 -4.14 -10.67 -10.22
C ARG A 171 -3.27 -9.44 -9.90
N ILE A 172 -2.06 -9.67 -9.35
CA ILE A 172 -1.01 -8.65 -9.18
C ILE A 172 -0.17 -8.60 -10.45
#